data_AF-A0A2W7AFM2-F1
#
_entry.id   AF-A0A2W7AFM2-F1
#
_cell.length_a   1.000
_cell.length_b   1.000
_cell.length_c   1.000
_cell.angle_alpha   90.00
_cell.angle_beta   90.00
_cell.angle_gamma   90.00
#
_symmetry.space_group_name_H-M   'P 1'
#
loop_
_entity.id
_entity.type
_entity.pdbx_description
1 polymer ?
#
loop_
_entity_poly.entity_id
_entity_poly.type
_entity_poly.pdbx_seq_one_letter_code
_entity_poly.pdbx_strand_id
1 'polypeptide(L)'
;NQYRLNYLTSSPNLRNVRKELDYMRALGAHEATHVDFLRSVLGSNVLFATRDLSLNQQGLNALLVDRAKILNTAVTLEDLGVHAYNGAGPSLTNPTYLLAAGSIVSVEARHAAGVRALLERSVTQPDAERLVQNADLQASPNPVKGQAYDELFTPKQVVAAVGSLGILNNPINGSLVA
;
A
#
# COMPACT_ATOMS: atom_id res chain seq x y z
N ASN A 1 9.02 3.13 21.81
CA ASN A 1 7.63 3.43 21.40
C ASN A 1 6.77 2.18 21.63
N GLN A 2 5.56 2.35 22.15
CA GLN A 2 4.62 1.33 22.63
C GLN A 2 4.37 0.20 21.61
N TYR A 3 4.32 0.51 20.32
CA TYR A 3 4.16 -0.48 19.24
C TYR A 3 5.31 -1.49 19.17
N ARG A 4 6.54 -1.06 19.49
CA ARG A 4 7.69 -1.96 19.59
C ARG A 4 7.50 -2.96 20.73
N LEU A 5 6.91 -2.55 21.87
CA LEU A 5 6.66 -3.48 22.97
C LEU A 5 5.62 -4.54 22.58
N ASN A 6 4.47 -4.14 22.01
CA ASN A 6 3.41 -5.06 21.60
C ASN A 6 3.92 -6.13 20.61
N TYR A 7 4.78 -5.72 19.68
CA TYR A 7 5.38 -6.60 18.69
C TYR A 7 6.41 -7.58 19.27
N LEU A 8 7.22 -7.13 20.24
CA LEU A 8 8.21 -7.98 20.91
C LEU A 8 7.57 -9.02 21.84
N THR A 9 6.40 -8.72 22.44
CA THR A 9 5.72 -9.61 23.38
C THR A 9 4.98 -10.79 22.74
N SER A 10 4.71 -10.74 21.43
CA SER A 10 3.90 -11.75 20.74
C SER A 10 4.69 -12.85 20.02
N SER A 11 6.03 -12.86 20.10
CA SER A 11 6.87 -13.79 19.31
C SER A 11 7.86 -14.59 20.18
N PRO A 12 7.90 -15.94 20.06
CA PRO A 12 8.66 -16.81 20.96
C PRO A 12 10.18 -16.86 20.69
N ASN A 13 10.67 -16.24 19.60
CA ASN A 13 12.09 -16.29 19.23
C ASN A 13 12.69 -14.91 18.94
N LEU A 14 13.51 -14.40 19.86
CA LEU A 14 14.14 -13.07 19.81
C LEU A 14 15.02 -12.83 18.57
N ARG A 15 15.64 -13.87 17.97
CA ARG A 15 16.45 -13.72 16.75
C ARG A 15 15.58 -13.48 15.53
N ASN A 16 14.44 -14.18 15.43
CA ASN A 16 13.49 -14.02 14.33
C ASN A 16 12.81 -12.64 14.42
N VAL A 17 12.50 -12.20 15.63
CA VAL A 17 11.94 -10.86 15.89
C VAL A 17 12.86 -9.74 15.42
N ARG A 18 14.18 -9.87 15.60
CA ARG A 18 15.13 -8.84 15.14
C ARG A 18 15.16 -8.76 13.61
N LYS A 19 15.23 -9.91 12.93
CA LYS A 19 15.20 -9.95 11.45
C LYS A 19 13.91 -9.37 10.89
N GLU A 20 12.78 -9.70 11.50
CA GLU A 20 11.48 -9.17 11.10
C GLU A 20 11.40 -7.65 11.29
N LEU A 21 11.87 -7.14 12.44
CA LEU A 21 11.90 -5.70 12.72
C LEU A 21 12.83 -4.95 11.75
N ASP A 22 13.99 -5.53 11.41
CA ASP A 22 14.92 -4.92 10.47
C ASP A 22 14.33 -4.91 9.05
N TYR A 23 13.62 -5.97 8.66
CA TYR A 23 12.87 -6.01 7.41
C TYR A 23 11.77 -4.93 7.37
N MET A 24 10.94 -4.83 8.41
CA MET A 24 9.85 -3.84 8.47
C MET A 24 10.38 -2.39 8.48
N ARG A 25 11.57 -2.15 9.04
CA ARG A 25 12.26 -0.85 8.96
C ARG A 25 12.76 -0.52 7.57
N ALA A 26 13.36 -1.50 6.89
CA ALA A 26 13.81 -1.33 5.51
C ALA A 26 12.63 -1.04 4.57
N LEU A 27 11.54 -1.81 4.72
CA LEU A 27 10.27 -1.57 4.03
C LEU A 27 9.79 -0.13 4.26
N GLY A 28 9.65 0.31 5.51
CA GLY A 28 9.22 1.68 5.80
C GLY A 28 10.15 2.78 5.26
N ALA A 29 11.45 2.50 5.12
CA ALA A 29 12.40 3.44 4.52
C ALA A 29 12.24 3.53 2.99
N HIS A 30 11.93 2.42 2.33
CA HIS A 30 11.57 2.43 0.91
C HIS A 30 10.28 3.22 0.68
N GLU A 31 9.26 3.04 1.52
CA GLU A 31 8.01 3.80 1.42
C GLU A 31 8.21 5.31 1.58
N ALA A 32 9.04 5.73 2.52
CA ALA A 32 9.42 7.13 2.64
C ALA A 32 10.10 7.65 1.36
N THR A 33 10.96 6.85 0.75
CA THR A 33 11.62 7.18 -0.53
C THR A 33 10.62 7.27 -1.68
N HIS A 34 9.61 6.39 -1.73
CA HIS A 34 8.53 6.47 -2.74
C HIS A 34 7.73 7.76 -2.60
N VAL A 35 7.35 8.14 -1.38
CA VAL A 35 6.62 9.39 -1.11
C VAL A 35 7.45 10.61 -1.52
N ASP A 36 8.74 10.65 -1.15
CA ASP A 36 9.63 11.76 -1.51
C ASP A 36 9.81 11.86 -3.03
N PHE A 37 9.97 10.73 -3.71
CA PHE A 37 10.01 10.68 -5.16
C PHE A 37 8.72 11.23 -5.79
N LEU A 38 7.55 10.75 -5.38
CA LEU A 38 6.26 11.22 -5.91
C LEU A 38 6.08 12.73 -5.67
N ARG A 39 6.44 13.23 -4.49
CA ARG A 39 6.40 14.67 -4.18
C ARG A 39 7.33 15.46 -5.08
N SER A 40 8.53 14.94 -5.37
CA SER A 40 9.50 15.60 -6.24
C SER A 40 9.02 15.69 -7.69
N VAL A 41 8.40 14.63 -8.20
CA VAL A 41 7.93 14.56 -9.60
C VAL A 41 6.65 15.36 -9.80
N LEU A 42 5.71 15.24 -8.85
CA LEU A 42 4.44 15.95 -8.92
C LEU A 42 4.63 17.44 -8.65
N GLY A 43 5.41 17.81 -7.61
CA GLY A 43 5.83 19.18 -7.33
C GLY A 43 4.78 20.25 -7.64
N SER A 44 5.14 21.22 -8.49
CA SER A 44 4.23 22.26 -8.99
C SER A 44 3.32 21.81 -10.14
N ASN A 45 3.48 20.58 -10.64
CA ASN A 45 2.69 20.00 -11.74
C ASN A 45 1.43 19.28 -11.24
N VAL A 46 1.13 19.34 -9.94
CA VAL A 46 -0.08 18.76 -9.37
C VAL A 46 -1.31 19.45 -9.97
N LEU A 47 -2.11 18.69 -10.72
CA LEU A 47 -3.38 19.17 -11.29
C LEU A 47 -4.53 19.11 -10.29
N PHE A 48 -4.39 18.34 -9.21
CA PHE A 48 -5.42 18.13 -8.20
C PHE A 48 -4.81 18.20 -6.80
N ALA A 49 -5.02 19.33 -6.11
CA ALA A 49 -4.50 19.51 -4.77
C ALA A 49 -5.47 18.91 -3.76
N THR A 50 -4.94 18.02 -2.93
CA THR A 50 -5.64 17.51 -1.74
C THR A 50 -5.25 18.33 -0.52
N ARG A 51 -6.10 18.32 0.50
CA ARG A 51 -5.69 18.79 1.83
C ARG A 51 -4.73 17.79 2.46
N ASP A 52 -3.95 18.25 3.44
CA ASP A 52 -3.15 17.37 4.27
C ASP A 52 -4.04 16.31 4.94
N LEU A 53 -3.51 15.09 5.02
CA LEU A 53 -4.18 13.97 5.66
C LEU A 53 -4.05 14.10 7.18
N SER A 54 -5.18 14.03 7.88
CA SER A 54 -5.25 13.91 9.33
C SER A 54 -5.47 12.46 9.70
N LEU A 55 -4.51 11.88 10.43
CA LEU A 55 -4.59 10.50 10.90
C LEU A 55 -5.61 10.35 12.03
N ASN A 56 -6.47 9.36 11.91
CA ASN A 56 -7.30 8.86 13.00
C ASN A 56 -6.45 7.94 13.89
N GLN A 57 -5.99 8.46 15.02
CA GLN A 57 -5.15 7.70 15.94
C GLN A 57 -5.86 6.46 16.51
N GLN A 58 -7.17 6.50 16.72
CA GLN A 58 -7.93 5.34 17.19
C GLN A 58 -7.96 4.23 16.13
N GLY A 59 -8.22 4.59 14.87
CA GLY A 59 -8.18 3.67 13.74
C GLY A 59 -6.78 3.06 13.56
N LEU A 60 -5.74 3.90 13.59
CA LEU A 60 -4.35 3.45 13.51
C LEU A 60 -4.00 2.49 14.66
N ASN A 61 -4.37 2.81 15.89
CA ASN A 61 -4.12 1.95 17.05
C ASN A 61 -4.81 0.59 16.91
N ALA A 62 -6.01 0.54 16.32
CA ALA A 62 -6.73 -0.70 16.08
C ALA A 62 -6.05 -1.62 15.06
N LEU A 63 -5.25 -1.08 14.15
CA LEU A 63 -4.44 -1.83 13.18
C LEU A 63 -3.07 -2.26 13.71
N LEU A 64 -2.60 -1.63 14.80
CA LEU A 64 -1.28 -1.86 15.39
C LEU A 64 -1.32 -2.64 16.72
N VAL A 65 -2.40 -3.39 16.96
CA VAL A 65 -2.65 -4.08 18.23
C VAL A 65 -1.67 -5.23 18.48
N ASP A 66 -1.38 -6.03 17.46
CA ASP A 66 -0.52 -7.21 17.54
C ASP A 66 0.21 -7.46 16.23
N ARG A 67 1.18 -8.38 16.26
CA ARG A 67 1.99 -8.75 15.08
C ARG A 67 1.15 -9.16 13.88
N ALA A 68 0.15 -10.02 14.06
CA ALA A 68 -0.64 -10.52 12.93
C ALA A 68 -1.44 -9.38 12.29
N LYS A 69 -2.05 -8.52 13.09
CA LYS A 69 -2.78 -7.33 12.61
C LYS A 69 -1.86 -6.37 11.87
N ILE A 70 -0.66 -6.12 12.40
CA ILE A 70 0.35 -5.25 11.77
C ILE A 70 0.76 -5.80 10.42
N LEU A 71 1.13 -7.09 10.34
CA LEU A 71 1.62 -7.69 9.10
C LEU A 71 0.50 -7.81 8.05
N ASN A 72 -0.73 -8.17 8.44
CA ASN A 72 -1.86 -8.18 7.50
C ASN A 72 -2.18 -6.77 6.98
N THR A 73 -2.09 -5.75 7.85
CA THR A 73 -2.22 -4.35 7.42
C THR A 73 -1.12 -3.97 6.42
N ALA A 74 0.12 -4.40 6.66
CA ALA A 74 1.22 -4.15 5.73
C ALA A 74 0.95 -4.80 4.37
N VAL A 75 0.64 -6.11 4.31
CA VAL A 75 0.28 -6.78 3.03
C VAL A 75 -0.83 -6.03 2.29
N THR A 76 -1.86 -5.60 3.01
CA THR A 76 -2.99 -4.85 2.45
C THR A 76 -2.55 -3.54 1.80
N LEU A 77 -1.63 -2.81 2.42
CA LEU A 77 -1.12 -1.54 1.89
C LEU A 77 -0.17 -1.76 0.72
N GLU A 78 0.73 -2.73 0.77
CA GLU A 78 1.67 -3.04 -0.32
C GLU A 78 0.94 -3.53 -1.58
N ASP A 79 -0.08 -4.39 -1.42
CA ASP A 79 -0.94 -4.81 -2.53
C ASP A 79 -1.69 -3.62 -3.14
N LEU A 80 -2.18 -2.70 -2.29
CA LEU A 80 -2.83 -1.49 -2.74
C LEU A 80 -1.86 -0.60 -3.53
N GLY A 81 -0.59 -0.52 -3.12
CA GLY A 81 0.49 0.12 -3.86
C GLY A 81 0.65 -0.49 -5.25
N VAL A 82 0.74 -1.81 -5.35
CA VAL A 82 0.81 -2.53 -6.65
C VAL A 82 -0.37 -2.16 -7.55
N HIS A 83 -1.59 -2.28 -7.04
CA HIS A 83 -2.80 -1.99 -7.80
C HIS A 83 -2.87 -0.52 -8.25
N ALA A 84 -2.40 0.41 -7.42
CA ALA A 84 -2.39 1.84 -7.72
C ALA A 84 -1.37 2.18 -8.83
N TYR A 85 -0.14 1.68 -8.73
CA TYR A 85 0.87 1.91 -9.77
C TYR A 85 0.50 1.24 -11.09
N ASN A 86 -0.01 0.00 -11.06
CA ASN A 86 -0.51 -0.67 -12.26
C ASN A 86 -1.68 0.10 -12.88
N GLY A 87 -2.61 0.60 -12.07
CA GLY A 87 -3.73 1.39 -12.54
C GLY A 87 -3.33 2.74 -13.16
N ALA A 88 -2.30 3.38 -12.63
CA ALA A 88 -1.76 4.62 -13.18
C ALA A 88 -0.91 4.41 -14.45
N GLY A 89 -0.20 3.27 -14.52
CA GLY A 89 0.78 2.95 -15.57
C GLY A 89 0.32 3.24 -17.00
N PRO A 90 -0.87 2.77 -17.45
CA PRO A 90 -1.38 3.03 -18.80
C PRO A 90 -1.58 4.50 -19.15
N SER A 91 -1.68 5.39 -18.15
CA SER A 91 -1.82 6.84 -18.36
C SER A 91 -0.47 7.56 -18.43
N LEU A 92 0.64 6.89 -18.10
CA LEU A 92 1.98 7.47 -18.12
C LEU A 92 2.58 7.40 -19.53
N THR A 93 2.61 8.53 -20.21
CA THR A 93 3.20 8.66 -21.57
C THR A 93 4.67 9.04 -21.56
N ASN A 94 5.16 9.61 -20.46
CA ASN A 94 6.57 9.96 -20.31
C ASN A 94 7.39 8.70 -19.94
N PRO A 95 8.35 8.26 -20.78
CA PRO A 95 9.13 7.04 -20.53
C PRO A 95 9.91 7.06 -19.20
N THR A 96 10.38 8.23 -18.76
CA THR A 96 11.08 8.38 -17.48
C THR A 96 10.15 8.08 -16.31
N TYR A 97 8.92 8.58 -16.36
CA TYR A 97 7.93 8.33 -15.30
C TYR A 97 7.41 6.89 -15.35
N LEU A 98 7.23 6.33 -16.54
CA LEU A 98 6.87 4.92 -16.70
C LEU A 98 7.96 3.99 -16.13
N LEU A 99 9.23 4.27 -16.40
CA LEU A 99 10.37 3.51 -15.85
C LEU A 99 10.41 3.60 -14.32
N ALA A 100 10.18 4.78 -13.76
CA ALA A 100 10.15 4.97 -12.31
C ALA A 100 8.97 4.22 -11.67
N ALA A 101 7.76 4.38 -12.22
CA ALA A 101 6.57 3.66 -11.75
C ALA A 101 6.75 2.14 -11.82
N GLY A 102 7.31 1.63 -12.93
CA GLY A 102 7.65 0.21 -13.11
C GLY A 102 8.66 -0.31 -12.08
N SER A 103 9.62 0.53 -11.69
CA SER A 103 10.59 0.19 -10.65
C SER A 103 9.94 0.13 -9.27
N ILE A 104 9.06 1.08 -8.95
CA ILE A 104 8.37 1.13 -7.66
C ILE A 104 7.40 -0.05 -7.51
N VAL A 105 6.54 -0.31 -8.49
CA VAL A 105 5.60 -1.45 -8.40
C VAL A 105 6.32 -2.80 -8.20
N SER A 106 7.53 -2.95 -8.75
CA SER A 106 8.36 -4.13 -8.49
C SER A 106 8.87 -4.21 -7.05
N VAL A 107 9.14 -3.07 -6.40
CA VAL A 107 9.46 -3.00 -4.96
C VAL A 107 8.23 -3.35 -4.12
N GLU A 108 7.09 -2.71 -4.38
CA GLU A 108 5.80 -2.97 -3.69
C GLU A 108 5.43 -4.46 -3.74
N ALA A 109 5.52 -5.09 -4.91
CA ALA A 109 5.24 -6.52 -5.05
C ALA A 109 6.19 -7.41 -4.23
N ARG A 110 7.46 -7.01 -4.10
CA ARG A 110 8.44 -7.72 -3.26
C ARG A 110 8.21 -7.49 -1.78
N HIS A 111 7.74 -6.31 -1.38
CA HIS A 111 7.31 -6.06 -0.01
C HIS A 111 6.12 -6.95 0.34
N ALA A 112 5.08 -6.95 -0.49
CA ALA A 112 3.89 -7.77 -0.29
C ALA A 112 4.26 -9.27 -0.17
N ALA A 113 5.11 -9.78 -1.07
CA ALA A 113 5.64 -11.14 -1.01
C ALA A 113 6.45 -11.42 0.27
N GLY A 114 7.33 -10.50 0.69
CA GLY A 114 8.14 -10.68 1.87
C GLY A 114 7.34 -10.64 3.17
N VAL A 115 6.35 -9.76 3.29
CA VAL A 115 5.44 -9.73 4.45
C VAL A 115 4.56 -10.98 4.49
N ARG A 116 4.09 -11.49 3.34
CA ARG A 116 3.41 -12.80 3.26
C ARG A 116 4.29 -13.94 3.74
N ALA A 117 5.58 -13.94 3.40
CA ALA A 117 6.53 -14.93 3.89
C ALA A 117 6.68 -14.88 5.42
N LEU A 118 6.67 -13.68 6.02
CA LEU A 118 6.67 -13.52 7.48
C LEU A 118 5.38 -14.04 8.15
N LEU A 119 4.27 -14.04 7.42
CA LEU A 119 3.00 -14.63 7.82
C LEU A 119 2.89 -16.13 7.48
N GLU A 120 3.93 -16.73 6.89
CA GLU A 120 3.93 -18.13 6.41
C GLU A 120 2.82 -18.41 5.37
N ARG A 121 2.52 -17.41 4.54
CA ARG A 121 1.50 -17.48 3.48
C ARG A 121 2.14 -17.66 2.11
N SER A 122 1.32 -18.06 1.14
CA SER A 122 1.75 -18.09 -0.27
C SER A 122 2.22 -16.70 -0.69
N VAL A 123 3.38 -16.62 -1.33
CA VAL A 123 3.96 -15.35 -1.82
C VAL A 123 3.54 -15.02 -3.25
N THR A 124 2.88 -15.96 -3.94
CA THR A 124 2.48 -15.82 -5.35
C THR A 124 0.99 -15.62 -5.52
N GLN A 125 0.20 -15.74 -4.44
CA GLN A 125 -1.25 -15.59 -4.48
C GLN A 125 -1.66 -14.37 -3.66
N PRO A 126 -2.65 -13.59 -4.14
CA PRO A 126 -3.22 -12.51 -3.38
C PRO A 126 -4.00 -13.04 -2.18
N ASP A 127 -4.26 -12.15 -1.24
CA ASP A 127 -5.06 -12.48 -0.07
C ASP A 127 -6.50 -12.74 -0.47
N ALA A 128 -7.15 -13.72 0.17
CA ALA A 128 -8.58 -14.00 -0.07
C ALA A 128 -9.46 -12.78 0.29
N GLU A 129 -9.01 -12.00 1.29
CA GLU A 129 -9.65 -10.78 1.76
C GLU A 129 -9.11 -9.57 0.98
N ARG A 130 -9.52 -9.43 -0.28
CA ARG A 130 -9.18 -8.26 -1.11
C ARG A 130 -9.99 -7.04 -0.69
N LEU A 131 -9.36 -5.86 -0.66
CA LEU A 131 -10.05 -4.59 -0.41
C LEU A 131 -11.09 -4.24 -1.48
N VAL A 132 -10.85 -4.66 -2.72
CA VAL A 132 -11.79 -4.53 -3.83
C VAL A 132 -12.11 -5.92 -4.35
N GLN A 133 -13.39 -6.28 -4.28
CA GLN A 133 -13.88 -7.58 -4.72
C GLN A 133 -13.90 -7.65 -6.26
N ASN A 134 -13.80 -8.86 -6.81
CA ASN A 134 -13.77 -9.06 -8.27
C ASN A 134 -14.97 -8.44 -8.98
N ALA A 135 -16.15 -8.47 -8.35
CA ALA A 135 -17.37 -7.85 -8.88
C ALA A 135 -17.23 -6.33 -9.05
N ASP A 136 -16.48 -5.68 -8.15
CA ASP A 136 -16.31 -4.23 -8.06
C ASP A 136 -15.11 -3.70 -8.86
N LEU A 137 -14.35 -4.60 -9.51
CA LEU A 137 -13.28 -4.21 -10.42
C LEU A 137 -13.85 -3.51 -11.66
N GLN A 138 -13.19 -2.44 -12.11
CA GLN A 138 -13.54 -1.78 -13.36
C GLN A 138 -13.13 -2.67 -14.54
N ALA A 139 -14.09 -2.98 -15.43
CA ALA A 139 -13.88 -3.93 -16.52
C ALA A 139 -12.99 -3.40 -17.65
N SER A 140 -13.01 -2.08 -17.88
CA SER A 140 -12.22 -1.47 -18.95
C SER A 140 -10.71 -1.66 -18.76
N PRO A 141 -10.12 -1.38 -17.58
CA PRO A 141 -8.71 -1.67 -17.35
C PRO A 141 -8.43 -3.15 -17.02
N ASN A 142 -9.45 -3.93 -16.64
CA ASN A 142 -9.33 -5.34 -16.26
C ASN A 142 -10.30 -6.21 -17.08
N PRO A 143 -9.99 -6.51 -18.35
CA PRO A 143 -10.87 -7.27 -19.23
C PRO A 143 -11.13 -8.70 -18.72
N VAL A 144 -10.25 -9.21 -17.84
CA VAL A 144 -10.35 -10.54 -17.24
C VAL A 144 -10.30 -10.43 -15.70
N LYS A 145 -11.36 -9.85 -15.13
CA LYS A 145 -11.48 -9.55 -13.68
C LYS A 145 -11.18 -10.77 -12.80
N GLY A 146 -10.33 -10.59 -11.81
CA GLY A 146 -10.06 -11.57 -10.77
C GLY A 146 -9.17 -12.73 -11.20
N GLN A 147 -8.61 -12.68 -12.41
CA GLN A 147 -7.65 -13.66 -12.91
C GLN A 147 -6.22 -13.11 -12.87
N ALA A 148 -6.05 -11.80 -12.96
CA ALA A 148 -4.77 -11.15 -12.69
C ALA A 148 -4.66 -10.92 -11.18
N TYR A 149 -3.51 -11.27 -10.59
CA TYR A 149 -3.29 -11.00 -9.16
C TYR A 149 -2.96 -9.53 -8.90
N ASP A 150 -2.63 -8.78 -9.95
CA ASP A 150 -2.13 -7.42 -9.97
C ASP A 150 -3.06 -6.47 -10.75
N GLU A 151 -4.37 -6.64 -10.56
CA GLU A 151 -5.45 -5.84 -11.17
C GLU A 151 -5.20 -4.33 -11.11
N LEU A 152 -5.67 -3.60 -12.12
CA LEU A 152 -5.49 -2.16 -12.24
C LEU A 152 -6.61 -1.42 -11.50
N PHE A 153 -6.27 -0.74 -10.40
CA PHE A 153 -7.25 0.06 -9.67
C PHE A 153 -7.32 1.48 -10.23
N THR A 154 -8.55 1.95 -10.42
CA THR A 154 -8.78 3.37 -10.71
C THR A 154 -8.48 4.24 -9.48
N PRO A 155 -8.18 5.54 -9.65
CA PRO A 155 -7.98 6.45 -8.52
C PRO A 155 -9.14 6.42 -7.51
N LYS A 156 -10.39 6.29 -8.00
CA LYS A 156 -11.58 6.16 -7.14
C LYS A 156 -11.56 4.89 -6.29
N GLN A 157 -11.14 3.75 -6.85
CA GLN A 157 -11.01 2.50 -6.09
C GLN A 157 -9.89 2.59 -5.07
N VAL A 158 -8.75 3.21 -5.40
CA VAL A 158 -7.66 3.44 -4.46
C VAL A 158 -8.12 4.31 -3.28
N VAL A 159 -8.79 5.44 -3.56
CA VAL A 159 -9.33 6.33 -2.51
C VAL A 159 -10.35 5.61 -1.63
N ALA A 160 -11.24 4.82 -2.21
CA ALA A 160 -12.22 4.03 -1.45
C ALA A 160 -11.54 2.97 -0.57
N ALA A 161 -10.51 2.29 -1.10
CA ALA A 161 -9.73 1.28 -0.39
C ALA A 161 -8.96 1.89 0.80
N VAL A 162 -8.32 3.06 0.65
CA VAL A 162 -7.68 3.75 1.79
C VAL A 162 -8.73 4.21 2.80
N GLY A 163 -9.87 4.72 2.31
CA GLY A 163 -10.97 5.16 3.18
C GLY A 163 -11.55 4.06 4.06
N SER A 164 -11.62 2.82 3.56
CA SER A 164 -12.16 1.68 4.31
C SER A 164 -11.28 1.23 5.47
N LEU A 165 -9.99 1.62 5.50
CA LEU A 165 -9.07 1.33 6.60
C LEU A 165 -9.43 2.11 7.89
N GLY A 166 -10.22 3.19 7.78
CA GLY A 166 -10.63 3.99 8.94
C GLY A 166 -9.48 4.74 9.64
N ILE A 167 -8.34 4.90 8.97
CA ILE A 167 -7.13 5.55 9.51
C ILE A 167 -7.06 7.06 9.29
N LEU A 168 -8.07 7.66 8.63
CA LEU A 168 -8.13 9.08 8.33
C LEU A 168 -9.34 9.74 8.99
N ASN A 169 -9.17 10.94 9.54
CA ASN A 169 -10.27 11.77 10.05
C ASN A 169 -10.96 12.56 8.93
N ASN A 170 -10.26 12.80 7.82
CA ASN A 170 -10.77 13.53 6.67
C ASN A 170 -10.73 12.65 5.40
N PRO A 171 -11.68 12.87 4.47
CA PRO A 171 -11.65 12.18 3.19
C PRO A 171 -10.46 12.61 2.34
N ILE A 172 -10.01 11.71 1.46
CA ILE A 172 -9.07 12.04 0.38
C ILE A 172 -9.88 12.68 -0.75
N ASN A 173 -10.09 13.98 -0.64
CA ASN A 173 -10.71 14.80 -1.67
C ASN A 173 -9.85 16.03 -1.98
N GLY A 174 -10.18 16.69 -3.06
CA GLY A 174 -9.43 17.84 -3.54
C GLY A 174 -10.18 18.58 -4.63
N SER A 175 -9.51 19.57 -5.18
CA SER A 175 -10.00 20.37 -6.31
C SER A 175 -8.91 20.51 -7.35
N LEU A 176 -9.31 20.77 -8.59
CA LEU A 176 -8.36 21.12 -9.63
C LEU A 176 -7.56 22.36 -9.21
N VAL A 177 -6.24 22.29 -9.37
CA VAL A 177 -5.35 23.43 -9.23
C VAL A 177 -5.41 24.15 -10.57
N ALA A 178 -6.11 25.28 -10.60
CA ALA A 178 -6.31 26.07 -11.82
C ALA A 178 -4.98 26.61 -12.38
#